data_AF-A0A645BV78-F1
#
_entry.id   AF-A0A645BV78-F1
#
_cell.length_a   1.000
_cell.length_b   1.000
_cell.length_c   1.000
_cell.angle_alpha   90.00
_cell.angle_beta   90.00
_cell.angle_gamma   90.00
#
_symmetry.space_group_name_H-M   'P 1'
#
loop_
_entity.id
_entity.type
_entity.pdbx_description
1 polymer ?
#
loop_
_entity_poly.entity_id
_entity_poly.type
_entity_poly.pdbx_seq_one_letter_code
_entity_poly.pdbx_strand_id
1 'polypeptide(L)'
;MLDMNRFPEQSQINELIRRIDSQGIEQLKNVHHEIFMQNAQCLSSQGFVVVDIDQSGLIANGKTYELAQKGYFSKKKNQKGYQLSTAFCGGENKN
;
A
#
# COMPACT_ATOMS: atom_id res chain seq x y z
N MET A 1 -21.65 1.53 -7.40
CA MET A 1 -20.50 0.71 -7.84
C MET A 1 -20.04 1.25 -9.18
N LEU A 2 -19.06 2.17 -9.19
CA LEU A 2 -18.33 2.84 -10.30
C LEU A 2 -19.06 3.24 -11.62
N ASP A 3 -20.35 3.00 -11.79
CA ASP A 3 -21.15 3.36 -12.98
C ASP A 3 -20.52 2.91 -14.32
N MET A 4 -19.84 1.77 -14.29
CA MET A 4 -19.20 1.17 -15.45
C MET A 4 -20.08 0.07 -16.03
N ASN A 5 -20.30 0.11 -17.36
CA ASN A 5 -21.05 -0.92 -18.09
C ASN A 5 -20.43 -2.33 -17.98
N ARG A 6 -19.12 -2.40 -17.69
CA ARG A 6 -18.38 -3.64 -17.45
C ARG A 6 -17.17 -3.36 -16.57
N PHE A 7 -16.80 -4.34 -15.74
CA PHE A 7 -15.55 -4.28 -14.98
C PHE A 7 -14.33 -4.27 -15.92
N PRO A 8 -13.26 -3.50 -15.64
CA PRO A 8 -12.09 -3.42 -16.49
C PRO A 8 -11.43 -4.79 -16.72
N GLU A 9 -11.05 -5.06 -17.96
CA GLU A 9 -10.23 -6.23 -18.28
C GLU A 9 -8.75 -5.97 -17.97
N GLN A 10 -7.93 -7.04 -17.97
CA GLN A 10 -6.51 -6.99 -17.62
C GLN A 10 -5.72 -5.92 -18.42
N SER A 11 -6.03 -5.74 -19.70
CA SER A 11 -5.39 -4.73 -20.56
C SER A 11 -5.62 -3.30 -20.06
N GLN A 12 -6.85 -3.01 -19.63
CA GLN A 12 -7.25 -1.69 -19.12
C GLN A 12 -6.62 -1.41 -17.75
N ILE A 13 -6.54 -2.42 -16.89
CA ILE A 13 -5.86 -2.31 -15.58
C ILE A 13 -4.35 -2.04 -15.79
N ASN A 14 -3.71 -2.76 -16.72
CA ASN A 14 -2.30 -2.56 -17.03
C ASN A 14 -2.03 -1.17 -17.61
N GLU A 15 -2.92 -0.67 -18.46
CA GLU A 15 -2.80 0.67 -19.02
C GLU A 15 -2.94 1.73 -17.93
N LEU A 16 -3.91 1.59 -17.02
CA LEU A 16 -4.06 2.47 -15.87
C LEU A 16 -2.77 2.50 -15.05
N ILE A 17 -2.25 1.34 -14.62
CA ILE A 17 -1.04 1.24 -13.80
C ILE A 17 0.16 1.91 -14.48
N ARG A 18 0.30 1.74 -15.81
CA ARG A 18 1.40 2.33 -16.58
C ARG A 18 1.30 3.85 -16.73
N ARG A 19 0.09 4.41 -16.67
CA ARG A 19 -0.16 5.85 -16.80
C ARG A 19 -0.20 6.58 -15.46
N ILE A 20 -0.14 5.87 -14.33
CA ILE A 20 -0.09 6.50 -13.01
C ILE A 20 1.19 7.32 -12.91
N ASP A 21 1.01 8.63 -12.78
CA ASP A 21 2.05 9.62 -12.52
C ASP A 21 1.97 10.10 -11.06
N SER A 22 2.65 11.20 -10.76
CA SER A 22 2.61 11.81 -9.42
C SER A 22 1.21 12.24 -9.00
N GLN A 23 0.37 12.73 -9.94
CA GLN A 23 -1.00 13.11 -9.65
C GLN A 23 -1.87 11.89 -9.36
N GLY A 24 -1.72 10.82 -10.14
CA GLY A 24 -2.43 9.55 -9.92
C GLY A 24 -2.08 8.92 -8.57
N ILE A 25 -0.81 9.00 -8.15
CA ILE A 25 -0.38 8.56 -6.81
C ILE A 25 -1.09 9.37 -5.72
N GLU A 26 -1.18 10.68 -5.88
CA GLU A 26 -1.84 11.55 -4.90
C GLU A 26 -3.34 11.28 -4.81
N GLN A 27 -4.00 11.06 -5.95
CA GLN A 27 -5.40 10.64 -5.98
C GLN A 27 -5.61 9.31 -5.25
N LEU A 28 -4.73 8.32 -5.48
CA LEU A 28 -4.83 7.03 -4.82
C LEU A 28 -4.65 7.16 -3.29
N LYS A 29 -3.71 7.99 -2.84
CA LYS A 29 -3.54 8.28 -1.40
C LYS A 29 -4.79 8.93 -0.81
N ASN A 30 -5.39 9.89 -1.52
CA ASN A 30 -6.60 10.57 -1.07
C ASN A 30 -7.77 9.59 -0.95
N VAL A 31 -8.00 8.74 -1.96
CA VAL A 31 -9.04 7.70 -1.90
C VAL A 31 -8.79 6.75 -0.74
N HIS A 32 -7.56 6.28 -0.55
CA HIS A 32 -7.20 5.44 0.60
C HIS A 32 -7.49 6.16 1.92
N HIS A 33 -7.10 7.42 2.06
CA HIS A 33 -7.32 8.22 3.26
C HIS A 33 -8.82 8.41 3.54
N GLU A 34 -9.62 8.75 2.52
CA GLU A 34 -11.07 8.92 2.66
C GLU A 34 -11.73 7.61 3.13
N ILE A 35 -11.39 6.48 2.50
CA ILE A 35 -11.90 5.16 2.89
C ILE A 35 -11.50 4.84 4.33
N PHE A 36 -10.25 5.12 4.71
CA PHE A 36 -9.79 4.92 6.08
C PHE A 36 -10.57 5.79 7.07
N MET A 37 -10.69 7.09 6.82
CA MET A 37 -11.40 8.02 7.70
C MET A 37 -12.87 7.67 7.88
N GLN A 38 -13.53 7.14 6.84
CA GLN A 38 -14.94 6.75 6.88
C GLN A 38 -15.19 5.43 7.61
N ASN A 39 -14.25 4.48 7.54
CA ASN A 39 -14.52 3.09 7.93
C ASN A 39 -13.67 2.58 9.09
N ALA A 40 -12.57 3.25 9.45
CA ALA A 40 -11.65 2.78 10.47
C ALA A 40 -12.24 2.91 11.88
N GLN A 41 -12.55 1.77 12.49
CA GLN A 41 -13.11 1.68 13.84
C GLN A 41 -12.21 2.29 14.92
N CYS A 42 -10.90 2.31 14.69
CA CYS A 42 -9.94 2.89 15.62
C CYS A 42 -10.12 4.40 15.81
N LEU A 43 -10.70 5.10 14.84
CA LEU A 43 -10.93 6.55 14.91
C LEU A 43 -12.06 6.92 15.89
N SER A 44 -12.99 6.00 16.13
CA SER A 44 -14.10 6.16 17.09
C SER A 44 -13.81 5.56 18.47
N SER A 45 -12.62 5.00 18.70
CA SER A 45 -12.27 4.38 19.98
C SER A 45 -12.08 5.42 21.08
N GLN A 46 -12.70 5.21 22.25
CA GLN A 46 -12.59 6.10 23.41
C GLN A 46 -11.45 5.73 24.38
N GLY A 47 -10.51 4.88 23.94
CA GLY A 47 -9.39 4.41 24.77
C GLY A 47 -8.09 4.29 23.98
N PHE A 48 -7.12 3.56 24.53
CA PHE A 48 -5.86 3.29 23.83
C PHE A 48 -6.12 2.49 22.54
N VAL A 49 -5.53 2.99 21.45
CA VAL A 49 -5.47 2.27 20.18
C VAL A 49 -4.09 1.66 20.07
N VAL A 50 -4.04 0.34 19.93
CA VAL A 50 -2.81 -0.37 19.58
C VAL A 50 -2.65 -0.30 18.06
N VAL A 51 -1.49 0.20 17.62
CA VAL A 51 -1.10 0.24 16.21
C VAL A 51 0.06 -0.70 16.03
N ASP A 52 -0.15 -1.75 15.23
CA ASP A 52 0.92 -2.65 14.83
C ASP A 52 1.63 -2.03 13.62
N ILE A 53 2.95 -1.84 13.73
CA ILE A 53 3.76 -1.23 12.68
C ILE A 53 4.83 -2.23 12.29
N ASP A 54 4.68 -2.74 11.08
CA ASP A 54 5.59 -3.71 10.51
C ASP A 54 6.30 -3.15 9.29
N GLN A 55 7.50 -3.67 9.08
CA GLN A 55 8.33 -3.30 7.93
C GLN A 55 8.81 -4.54 7.20
N SER A 56 8.74 -4.49 5.87
CA SER A 56 9.21 -5.56 5.00
C SER A 56 9.97 -5.01 3.80
N GLY A 57 10.81 -5.85 3.21
CA GLY A 57 11.52 -5.54 1.98
C GLY A 57 10.81 -6.13 0.76
N LEU A 58 10.52 -5.29 -0.24
CA LEU A 58 10.02 -5.71 -1.54
C LEU A 58 11.18 -5.82 -2.54
N ILE A 59 11.54 -7.04 -2.94
CA ILE A 59 12.64 -7.26 -3.88
C ILE A 59 12.20 -6.92 -5.30
N ALA A 60 12.97 -6.09 -5.99
CA ALA A 60 12.76 -5.69 -7.37
C ALA A 60 13.77 -6.40 -8.29
N ASN A 61 13.37 -7.52 -8.89
CA ASN A 61 14.24 -8.34 -9.75
C ASN A 61 14.30 -7.91 -11.23
N GLY A 62 13.53 -6.89 -11.63
CA GLY A 62 13.48 -6.39 -13.00
C GLY A 62 14.44 -5.23 -13.26
N LYS A 63 14.64 -4.89 -14.54
CA LYS A 63 15.50 -3.77 -14.97
C LYS A 63 14.79 -2.41 -14.99
N THR A 64 13.46 -2.41 -14.93
CA THR A 64 12.61 -1.22 -15.12
C THR A 64 12.08 -0.64 -13.80
N TYR A 65 12.48 -1.20 -12.66
CA TYR A 65 12.06 -0.72 -11.35
C TYR A 65 12.87 0.52 -10.97
N GLU A 66 12.22 1.68 -11.05
CA GLU A 66 12.82 2.96 -10.75
C GLU A 66 13.06 3.11 -9.24
N LEU A 67 14.12 3.83 -8.87
CA LEU A 67 14.48 4.13 -7.47
C LEU A 67 14.76 2.90 -6.58
N ALA A 68 14.82 1.69 -7.13
CA ALA A 68 15.18 0.49 -6.37
C ALA A 68 16.65 0.53 -5.94
N GLN A 69 16.89 0.40 -4.63
CA GLN A 69 18.23 0.51 -4.04
C GLN A 69 18.69 -0.82 -3.48
N LYS A 70 20.01 -0.99 -3.35
CA LYS A 70 20.57 -2.14 -2.65
C LYS A 70 20.16 -2.04 -1.18
N GLY A 71 19.64 -3.14 -0.64
CA GLY A 71 19.18 -3.19 0.74
C GLY A 71 19.50 -4.53 1.39
N TYR A 72 19.30 -4.61 2.70
CA TYR A 72 19.36 -5.87 3.42
C TYR A 72 18.00 -6.56 3.34
N PHE A 73 17.94 -7.67 2.62
CA PHE A 73 16.76 -8.53 2.54
C PHE A 73 17.08 -9.84 3.26
N SER A 74 16.25 -10.22 4.23
CA SER A 74 16.48 -11.41 5.05
C SER A 74 16.72 -12.64 4.16
N LYS A 75 17.79 -13.38 4.44
CA LYS A 75 18.23 -14.58 3.71
C LYS A 75 18.66 -14.36 2.25
N LYS A 76 18.61 -13.13 1.71
CA LYS A 76 18.97 -12.85 0.31
C LYS A 76 19.96 -11.68 0.23
N LYS A 77 21.24 -12.01 0.06
CA LYS A 77 22.33 -11.02 -0.09
C LYS A 77 22.26 -10.32 -1.45
N ASN A 78 22.79 -9.09 -1.50
CA ASN A 78 23.00 -8.29 -2.72
C ASN A 78 21.74 -8.00 -3.57
N GLN A 79 20.56 -8.03 -2.96
CA GLN A 79 19.32 -7.71 -3.67
C GLN A 79 19.07 -6.21 -3.72
N LYS A 80 18.32 -5.78 -4.74
CA LYS A 80 17.77 -4.43 -4.85
C LYS A 80 16.25 -4.47 -4.66
N GLY A 81 15.69 -3.38 -4.14
CA GLY A 81 14.26 -3.29 -3.94
C GLY A 81 13.85 -2.05 -3.18
N TYR A 82 12.70 -2.15 -2.53
CA TYR A 82 12.06 -1.10 -1.76
C TYR A 82 11.87 -1.55 -0.31
N GLN A 83 11.83 -0.58 0.59
CA GLN A 83 11.40 -0.77 1.96
C GLN A 83 9.93 -0.37 2.04
N LEU A 84 9.10 -1.29 2.55
CA LEU A 84 7.68 -1.09 2.75
C LEU A 84 7.42 -1.04 4.25
N SER A 85 6.71 -0.02 4.71
CA SER A 85 6.18 0.06 6.07
C SER A 85 4.67 0.07 6.01
N THR A 86 4.03 -0.71 6.87
CA THR A 86 2.57 -0.81 6.96
C THR A 86 2.16 -0.65 8.41
N ALA A 87 1.02 0.02 8.64
CA ALA A 87 0.43 0.17 9.96
C ALA A 87 -0.97 -0.45 9.96
N PHE A 88 -1.30 -1.19 11.02
CA PHE A 88 -2.61 -1.81 11.22
C PHE A 88 -3.20 -1.41 12.57
N CYS A 89 -4.45 -0.97 12.53
CA CYS A 89 -5.23 -0.55 13.69
C CYS A 89 -6.46 -1.44 13.81
N GLY A 90 -6.33 -2.60 14.46
CA GLY A 90 -7.46 -3.55 14.59
C GLY A 90 -7.24 -4.69 15.57
N GLY A 91 -6.35 -4.52 16.56
CA GLY A 91 -6.16 -5.49 17.63
C GLY A 91 -7.18 -5.33 18.75
N GLU A 92 -7.71 -6.44 19.26
CA GLU A 92 -8.43 -6.45 20.54
C GLU A 92 -7.42 -6.23 21.69
N ASN A 93 -7.72 -5.32 22.61
CA ASN A 93 -7.11 -5.35 23.94
C ASN A 93 -7.62 -6.62 24.64
N LYS A 94 -6.84 -7.70 24.60
CA LYS A 94 -7.05 -8.83 25.51
C LYS A 94 -6.66 -8.37 26.91
N ASN A 95 -7.63 -7.85 27.66
CA ASN A 95 -7.55 -7.78 29.12
C ASN A 95 -7.61 -9.19 29.71
#